data_AF-A0A6A2X5F0-F1
#
_entry.id   AF-A0A6A2X5F0-F1
#
_cell.length_a   1.000
_cell.length_b   1.000
_cell.length_c   1.000
_cell.angle_alpha   90.00
_cell.angle_beta   90.00
_cell.angle_gamma   90.00
#
_symmetry.space_group_name_H-M   'P 1'
#
loop_
_entity.id
_entity.type
_entity.pdbx_description
1 polymer ?
#
loop_
_entity_poly.entity_id
_entity_poly.type
_entity_poly.pdbx_seq_one_letter_code
_entity_poly.pdbx_strand_id
1 'polypeptide(L)'
;MNYYPPCAEASKVYGVAPHSDATGLTLFLQVNEGLQIKRNEKWVPVKPVPVALIINTGDMMEAHRILALLLLAALEYEAGSISEGGQKGKRMLGPGGTV
;
A
#
# COMPACT_ATOMS: atom_id res chain seq x y z
N MET A 1 2.13 26.41 0.06
CA MET A 1 0.97 27.01 -0.62
C MET A 1 1.31 27.06 -2.10
N ASN A 2 0.51 26.42 -2.95
CA ASN A 2 0.83 26.24 -4.36
C ASN A 2 0.01 27.21 -5.21
N TYR A 3 0.64 27.87 -6.17
CA TYR A 3 -0.02 28.79 -7.10
C TYR A 3 0.34 28.40 -8.54
N TYR A 4 -0.68 28.07 -9.33
CA TYR A 4 -0.53 27.67 -10.71
C TYR A 4 -1.23 28.72 -11.59
N PRO A 5 -0.49 29.64 -12.23
CA PRO A 5 -1.09 30.69 -13.07
C PRO A 5 -1.69 30.10 -14.36
N PRO A 6 -2.62 30.81 -15.01
CA PRO A 6 -3.13 30.43 -16.33
C PRO A 6 -1.98 30.23 -17.34
N CYS A 7 -2.07 29.18 -18.14
CA CYS A 7 -1.09 28.86 -19.18
C CYS A 7 -1.79 28.67 -20.52
N ALA A 8 -1.30 29.35 -21.57
CA ALA A 8 -1.85 29.24 -22.92
C ALA A 8 -1.71 27.82 -23.50
N GLU A 9 -0.66 27.11 -23.11
CA GLU A 9 -0.31 25.77 -23.57
C GLU A 9 -0.52 24.72 -22.46
N ALA A 10 -1.56 24.89 -21.62
CA ALA A 10 -1.82 24.04 -20.46
C ALA A 10 -1.96 22.53 -20.79
N SER A 11 -2.27 22.18 -22.05
CA SER A 11 -2.32 20.79 -22.51
C SER A 11 -0.95 20.15 -22.74
N LYS A 12 0.14 20.94 -22.76
CA LYS A 12 1.52 20.50 -23.04
C LYS A 12 2.41 20.52 -21.81
N VAL A 13 1.93 21.02 -20.68
CA VAL A 13 2.71 21.19 -19.45
C VAL A 13 1.98 20.63 -18.24
N TYR A 14 2.72 20.29 -17.20
CA TYR A 14 2.17 19.90 -15.92
C TYR A 14 2.28 21.06 -14.93
N GLY A 15 1.25 21.25 -14.09
CA GLY A 15 1.40 22.09 -12.90
C GLY A 15 2.38 21.47 -11.90
N VAL A 16 2.25 20.17 -11.68
CA VAL A 16 3.20 19.33 -10.95
C VAL A 16 3.38 18.01 -11.70
N ALA A 17 4.61 17.52 -11.80
CA ALA A 17 4.88 16.26 -12.47
C ALA A 17 4.15 15.09 -11.77
N PRO A 18 3.74 14.02 -12.49
CA PRO A 18 3.21 12.81 -11.87
C PRO A 18 4.14 12.25 -10.79
N HIS A 19 3.62 12.04 -9.58
CA HIS A 19 4.37 11.50 -8.44
C HIS A 19 3.44 10.78 -7.45
N SER A 20 4.04 10.02 -6.53
CA SER A 20 3.45 9.62 -5.25
C SER A 20 3.99 10.52 -4.14
N ASP A 21 3.22 10.65 -3.07
CA ASP A 21 3.65 11.42 -1.90
C ASP A 21 4.55 10.54 -1.03
N ALA A 22 5.78 10.98 -0.73
CA ALA A 22 6.67 10.23 0.16
C ALA A 22 6.23 10.27 1.64
N THR A 23 5.23 11.08 2.01
CA THR A 23 4.76 11.27 3.39
C THR A 23 3.86 10.11 3.85
N GLY A 24 3.38 10.16 5.10
CA GLY A 24 2.31 9.27 5.55
C GLY A 24 0.95 9.71 5.01
N LEU A 25 0.53 10.93 5.36
CA LEU A 25 -0.72 11.52 4.91
C LEU A 25 -0.47 12.92 4.34
N THR A 26 -1.18 13.26 3.28
CA THR A 26 -1.25 14.61 2.73
C THR A 26 -2.68 15.12 2.84
N LEU A 27 -2.84 16.29 3.45
CA LEU A 27 -4.12 16.99 3.55
C LEU A 27 -4.10 18.14 2.55
N PHE A 28 -4.98 18.07 1.56
CA PHE A 28 -5.01 19.00 0.44
C PHE A 28 -6.34 19.76 0.40
N LEU A 29 -6.27 21.09 0.50
CA LEU A 29 -7.41 21.97 0.31
C LEU A 29 -7.38 22.50 -1.13
N GLN A 30 -8.36 22.10 -1.92
CA GLN A 30 -8.46 22.47 -3.32
C GLN A 30 -9.36 23.70 -3.50
N VAL A 31 -8.81 24.78 -4.07
CA VAL A 31 -9.57 26.02 -4.35
C VAL A 31 -10.24 25.97 -5.72
N ASN A 32 -9.52 25.48 -6.73
CA ASN A 32 -9.96 25.40 -8.13
C ASN A 32 -9.76 23.99 -8.70
N GLU A 33 -10.34 23.69 -9.86
CA GLU A 33 -10.08 22.44 -10.59
C GLU A 33 -8.60 22.31 -10.99
N GLY A 34 -8.09 21.07 -11.04
CA GLY A 34 -6.72 20.80 -11.49
C GLY A 34 -6.10 19.52 -10.96
N LEU A 35 -6.56 19.01 -9.80
CA LEU A 35 -6.07 17.75 -9.27
C LEU A 35 -6.55 16.57 -10.14
N GLN A 36 -5.64 15.69 -10.51
CA GLN A 36 -5.92 14.42 -11.15
C GLN A 36 -5.22 13.30 -10.39
N ILE A 37 -5.87 12.16 -10.28
CA ILE A 37 -5.31 10.94 -9.69
C ILE A 37 -5.23 9.84 -10.75
N LYS A 38 -4.20 9.01 -10.68
CA LYS A 38 -4.04 7.87 -11.60
C LYS A 38 -4.74 6.65 -10.99
N ARG A 39 -5.76 6.13 -11.67
CA ARG A 39 -6.51 4.91 -11.29
C ARG A 39 -6.60 3.98 -12.50
N ASN A 40 -6.15 2.73 -12.34
CA ASN A 40 -6.14 1.73 -13.42
C ASN A 40 -5.49 2.26 -14.71
N GLU A 41 -4.30 2.85 -14.58
CA GLU A 41 -3.55 3.48 -15.68
C GLU A 41 -4.22 4.68 -16.36
N LYS A 42 -5.33 5.19 -15.83
CA LYS A 42 -6.05 6.34 -16.37
C LYS A 42 -6.05 7.50 -15.37
N TRP A 43 -5.86 8.70 -15.88
CA TRP A 43 -6.01 9.92 -15.10
C TRP A 43 -7.48 10.26 -14.90
N VAL A 44 -7.89 10.46 -13.66
CA VAL A 44 -9.25 10.81 -13.25
C VAL A 44 -9.22 12.18 -12.57
N PRO A 45 -10.00 13.16 -13.02
CA PRO A 45 -10.07 14.45 -12.36
C PRO A 45 -10.78 14.33 -11.01
N VAL A 46 -10.25 15.01 -10.00
CA VAL A 46 -10.89 15.15 -8.69
C VAL A 46 -11.64 16.47 -8.66
N LYS A 47 -12.97 16.38 -8.56
CA LYS A 47 -13.82 17.56 -8.49
C LYS A 47 -13.64 18.25 -7.12
N PRO A 48 -13.35 19.55 -7.06
CA PRO A 48 -13.35 20.28 -5.80
C PRO A 48 -14.73 20.19 -5.14
N VAL A 49 -14.74 19.86 -3.85
CA VAL A 49 -15.94 19.92 -3.01
C VAL A 49 -15.79 21.11 -2.06
N PRO A 50 -16.75 22.04 -2.01
CA PRO A 50 -16.68 23.19 -1.11
C PRO A 50 -16.45 22.75 0.33
N VAL A 51 -15.50 23.40 1.02
CA VAL A 51 -15.19 23.18 2.44
C VAL A 51 -14.68 21.76 2.75
N ALA A 52 -14.26 20.98 1.75
CA ALA A 52 -13.70 19.65 1.95
C ALA A 52 -12.17 19.63 1.85
N LEU A 53 -11.55 18.76 2.64
CA LEU A 53 -10.15 18.37 2.49
C LEU A 53 -10.08 17.05 1.73
N ILE A 54 -9.12 16.97 0.81
CA ILE A 54 -8.72 15.72 0.17
C ILE A 54 -7.59 15.13 1.01
N ILE A 55 -7.74 13.86 1.38
CA ILE A 55 -6.71 13.13 2.13
C ILE A 55 -6.10 12.11 1.19
N ASN A 56 -4.79 12.20 0.98
CA ASN A 56 -4.01 11.20 0.25
C ASN A 56 -3.13 10.41 1.22
N THR A 57 -3.02 9.11 1.01
CA THR A 57 -2.04 8.25 1.68
C THR A 57 -0.77 8.20 0.85
N GLY A 58 0.37 8.47 1.48
CA GLY A 58 1.67 8.38 0.82
C GLY A 58 2.40 7.08 1.10
N ASP A 59 3.59 6.99 0.52
CA ASP A 59 4.43 5.80 0.43
C ASP A 59 4.81 5.26 1.82
N MET A 60 4.97 6.13 2.83
CA MET A 60 5.27 5.67 4.20
C MET A 60 4.13 4.85 4.80
N MET A 61 2.87 5.26 4.58
CA MET A 61 1.71 4.50 5.08
C MET A 61 1.58 3.16 4.35
N GLU A 62 1.83 3.14 3.05
CA GLU A 62 1.82 1.91 2.26
C GLU A 62 2.92 0.94 2.69
N ALA A 63 4.15 1.44 2.90
CA ALA A 63 5.28 0.64 3.36
C ALA A 63 4.99 -0.01 4.73
N HIS A 64 4.40 0.73 5.68
CA HIS A 64 4.00 0.18 6.98
C HIS A 64 2.96 -0.94 6.82
N ARG A 65 1.98 -0.76 5.92
CA ARG A 65 0.98 -1.80 5.64
C ARG A 65 1.61 -3.06 5.05
N ILE A 66 2.50 -2.90 4.07
CA ILE A 66 3.21 -4.03 3.45
C ILE A 66 4.06 -4.76 4.50
N LEU A 67 4.83 -4.02 5.30
CA LEU A 67 5.66 -4.59 6.36
C LEU A 67 4.83 -5.37 7.37
N ALA A 68 3.70 -4.81 7.82
CA ALA A 68 2.80 -5.50 8.75
C ALA A 68 2.27 -6.81 8.18
N LEU A 69 1.86 -6.83 6.90
CA LEU A 69 1.40 -8.05 6.23
C LEU A 69 2.51 -9.10 6.10
N LEU A 70 3.74 -8.67 5.76
CA LEU A 70 4.89 -9.58 5.68
C LEU A 70 5.26 -10.17 7.04
N LEU A 71 5.21 -9.36 8.10
CA LEU A 71 5.47 -9.84 9.46
C LEU A 71 4.41 -10.86 9.91
N LEU A 72 3.13 -10.62 9.62
CA LEU A 72 2.06 -11.58 9.92
C LEU A 72 2.26 -12.88 9.16
N ALA A 73 2.55 -12.82 7.85
CA ALA A 73 2.83 -14.01 7.05
C ALA A 73 4.05 -14.78 7.56
N ALA A 74 5.10 -14.10 8.01
CA ALA A 74 6.27 -14.74 8.59
C ALA A 74 5.94 -15.47 9.91
N LEU A 75 5.10 -14.87 10.78
CA LEU A 75 4.65 -15.53 12.01
C LEU A 75 3.79 -16.76 11.74
N GLU A 76 2.91 -16.70 10.73
CA GLU A 76 2.09 -17.84 10.31
C GLU A 76 2.95 -18.98 9.72
N TYR A 77 3.97 -18.63 8.94
CA TYR A 77 4.92 -19.61 8.39
C TYR A 77 5.65 -20.38 9.49
N GLU A 78 6.17 -19.68 10.51
CA GLU A 78 6.84 -20.32 11.65
C GLU A 78 5.88 -21.16 12.49
N ALA A 79 4.64 -20.70 12.70
CA ALA A 79 3.64 -21.51 13.40
C ALA A 79 3.31 -22.81 12.63
N GLY A 80 3.24 -22.75 11.30
CA GLY A 80 3.02 -23.91 10.43
C GLY A 80 4.19 -24.90 10.44
N SER A 81 5.43 -24.42 10.42
CA SER A 81 6.63 -25.25 10.46
C SER A 81 6.78 -26.01 11.78
N ILE A 82 6.42 -25.38 12.91
CA ILE A 82 6.40 -26.03 14.24
C ILE A 82 5.35 -27.14 14.30
N SER A 83 4.17 -26.94 13.69
CA SER A 83 3.10 -27.94 13.65
C SER A 83 3.51 -29.21 12.88
N GLU A 84 4.20 -29.08 11.75
CA GLU A 84 4.66 -30.25 10.97
C GLU A 84 5.84 -30.99 11.63
N GLY A 85 6.69 -30.29 12.38
CA GLY A 85 7.80 -30.88 13.13
C GLY A 85 7.38 -31.84 14.26
N GLY A 86 6.16 -31.67 14.81
CA GLY A 86 5.64 -32.49 15.92
C GLY A 86 5.14 -33.89 15.52
N GLN A 87 4.94 -34.18 14.24
CA GLN A 87 4.30 -35.41 13.78
C GLN A 87 5.27 -36.53 13.36
N LYS A 88 6.58 -36.24 13.28
CA LYS A 88 7.61 -37.24 12.90
C LYS A 88 8.17 -38.09 14.06
N GLY A 89 7.72 -37.90 15.30
CA GLY A 89 8.25 -38.57 16.49
C GLY A 89 7.52 -39.85 16.98
N LYS A 90 6.47 -40.34 16.30
CA LYS A 90 5.71 -41.53 16.74
C LYS A 90 5.59 -42.62 15.68
N ARG A 91 6.71 -43.14 15.17
CA ARG A 91 6.75 -44.41 14.42
C ARG A 91 8.08 -45.13 14.62
N MET A 92 8.35 -45.62 15.82
CA MET A 92 9.30 -46.71 16.05
C MET A 92 8.96 -47.40 17.37
N LEU A 93 8.23 -48.51 17.28
CA LEU A 93 8.22 -49.62 18.24
C LEU A 93 7.66 -50.81 17.45
N GLY A 94 8.54 -51.48 16.69
CA GLY A 94 8.24 -52.79 16.11
C GLY A 94 8.50 -53.86 17.17
N PRO A 95 7.63 -54.88 17.34
CA PRO A 95 7.97 -56.01 18.18
C PRO A 95 8.83 -56.98 17.38
N GLY A 96 10.09 -57.13 17.79
CA GLY A 96 10.92 -58.27 17.44
C GLY A 96 10.70 -59.44 18.42
N GLY A 97 10.93 -60.66 17.91
CA GLY A 97 11.09 -61.91 18.67
C GLY A 97 9.76 -62.65 18.93
N THR A 98 9.65 -63.99 18.83
CA THR A 98 10.67 -65.01 19.15
C THR A 98 10.23 -66.40 18.63
N VAL A 99 11.25 -67.22 18.31
CA VAL A 99 11.34 -68.70 18.10
C VAL A 99 10.47 -69.36 17.03
#